data_AF-A0AAJ3AZ19-F1
#
_entry.id   AF-A0AAJ3AZ19-F1
#
_cell.length_a   1.000
_cell.length_b   1.000
_cell.length_c   1.000
_cell.angle_alpha   90.00
_cell.angle_beta   90.00
_cell.angle_gamma   90.00
#
_symmetry.space_group_name_H-M   'P 1'
#
loop_
_entity.id
_entity.type
_entity.pdbx_description
1 polymer ?
#
loop_
_entity_poly.entity_id
_entity_poly.type
_entity_poly.pdbx_seq_one_letter_code
_entity_poly.pdbx_strand_id
1 'polypeptide(L)'
;MANSVGVDGYIHIEGFEKFEREAFDKKKIRAAMRKAGKLVRQRAQMNIALARGQDSYPVNRTGELLGSINFKVSRSGFMVKVAPYMTSSMGEYYPAYLHYGVRLGSRIKKLAPGEGRGKSNRRRSGARAALVSKRKSNGWRIEPRANYMSDALQDSSSDVRAILSRAFADALG
;
A
#
# COMPACT_ATOMS: atom_id res chain seq x y z
N MET A 1 -18.28 -1.66 -15.29
CA MET A 1 -17.40 -0.58 -14.81
C MET A 1 -16.63 -1.09 -13.60
N ALA A 2 -15.38 -1.51 -13.81
CA ALA A 2 -14.55 -2.05 -12.73
C ALA A 2 -14.20 -0.94 -11.74
N ASN A 3 -14.33 -1.21 -10.43
CA ASN A 3 -13.92 -0.32 -9.36
C ASN A 3 -12.38 -0.24 -9.29
N SER A 4 -11.74 0.43 -10.24
CA SER A 4 -10.33 0.78 -10.16
C SER A 4 -10.21 2.15 -9.48
N VAL A 5 -10.42 2.19 -8.17
CA VAL A 5 -9.71 3.21 -7.38
C VAL A 5 -8.26 2.77 -7.48
N GLY A 6 -7.52 3.37 -8.41
CA GLY A 6 -6.11 3.06 -8.65
C GLY A 6 -5.34 3.26 -7.37
N VAL A 7 -5.16 2.18 -6.61
CA VAL A 7 -4.18 2.14 -5.55
C VAL A 7 -2.90 1.81 -6.29
N ASP A 8 -1.96 2.77 -6.36
CA ASP A 8 -0.68 2.65 -7.08
C ASP A 8 0.20 1.47 -6.60
N GLY A 9 -0.27 0.67 -5.64
CA GLY A 9 0.37 -0.53 -5.10
C GLY A 9 -0.43 -1.84 -5.32
N TYR A 10 -1.30 -1.93 -6.32
CA TYR A 10 -2.08 -3.13 -6.62
C TYR A 10 -2.09 -3.49 -8.11
N ILE A 11 -1.84 -4.76 -8.43
CA ILE A 11 -2.02 -5.33 -9.77
C ILE A 11 -2.98 -6.50 -9.68
N HIS A 12 -4.03 -6.42 -10.50
CA HIS A 12 -4.92 -7.54 -10.77
C HIS A 12 -4.49 -8.26 -12.04
N ILE A 13 -4.57 -9.59 -12.04
CA ILE A 13 -4.34 -10.41 -13.23
C ILE A 13 -5.70 -10.83 -13.78
N GLU A 14 -6.04 -10.26 -14.93
CA GLU A 14 -7.32 -10.47 -15.60
C GLU A 14 -7.35 -11.80 -16.40
N GLY A 15 -8.55 -12.25 -16.77
CA GLY A 15 -8.76 -13.38 -17.68
C GLY A 15 -8.93 -14.74 -17.00
N PHE A 16 -8.89 -14.77 -15.67
CA PHE A 16 -9.03 -15.99 -14.86
C PHE A 16 -10.22 -15.92 -13.89
N GLU A 17 -11.09 -14.91 -14.01
CA GLU A 17 -12.18 -14.64 -13.05
C GLU A 17 -13.29 -15.69 -13.10
N LYS A 18 -13.42 -16.40 -14.23
CA LYS A 18 -14.45 -17.43 -14.44
C LYS A 18 -14.10 -18.78 -13.84
N PHE A 19 -12.85 -18.98 -13.42
CA PHE A 19 -12.39 -20.25 -12.87
C PHE A 19 -12.44 -20.22 -11.35
N GLU A 20 -13.01 -21.26 -10.77
CA GLU A 20 -12.91 -21.49 -9.34
C GLU A 20 -11.45 -21.79 -8.94
N ARG A 21 -11.08 -21.43 -7.71
CA ARG A 21 -9.70 -21.59 -7.23
C ARG A 21 -9.21 -23.03 -7.24
N GLU A 22 -10.13 -23.99 -7.19
CA GLU A 22 -9.86 -25.42 -7.19
C GLU A 22 -9.44 -25.94 -8.58
N ALA A 23 -9.76 -25.20 -9.64
CA ALA A 23 -9.35 -25.53 -11.02
C ALA A 23 -7.85 -25.29 -11.29
N PHE A 24 -7.11 -24.74 -10.33
CA PHE A 24 -5.70 -24.42 -10.49
C PHE A 24 -4.80 -25.30 -9.63
N ASP A 25 -3.68 -25.74 -10.20
CA ASP A 25 -2.58 -26.29 -9.40
C ASP A 25 -1.97 -25.20 -8.49
N LYS A 26 -2.39 -25.24 -7.23
CA LYS A 26 -1.94 -24.32 -6.19
C LYS A 26 -0.43 -24.30 -6.00
N LYS A 27 0.31 -25.40 -6.26
CA LYS A 27 1.77 -25.42 -6.13
C LYS A 27 2.40 -24.52 -7.19
N LYS A 28 1.96 -24.63 -8.45
CA LYS A 28 2.39 -23.78 -9.57
C LYS A 28 2.05 -22.32 -9.32
N ILE A 29 0.82 -22.01 -8.94
CA ILE A 29 0.39 -20.63 -8.62
C ILE A 29 1.25 -20.03 -7.51
N ARG A 30 1.48 -20.77 -6.41
CA ARG A 30 2.33 -20.28 -5.31
C ARG A 30 3.77 -20.06 -5.75
N ALA A 31 4.33 -20.92 -6.59
CA ALA A 31 5.69 -20.73 -7.11
C ALA A 31 5.79 -19.43 -7.93
N ALA A 32 4.83 -19.18 -8.82
CA ALA A 32 4.76 -17.96 -9.61
C ALA A 32 4.58 -16.70 -8.76
N MET A 33 3.69 -16.74 -7.76
CA MET A 33 3.51 -15.62 -6.82
C MET A 33 4.77 -15.32 -6.01
N ARG A 34 5.54 -16.34 -5.60
CA ARG A 34 6.85 -16.13 -4.97
C ARG A 34 7.84 -15.48 -5.93
N LYS A 35 7.84 -15.88 -7.21
CA LYS A 35 8.71 -15.30 -8.24
C LYS A 35 8.38 -13.81 -8.45
N ALA A 36 7.11 -13.47 -8.63
CA ALA A 36 6.64 -12.09 -8.76
C ALA A 36 6.97 -11.26 -7.49
N GLY A 37 6.68 -11.79 -6.30
CA GLY A 37 7.01 -11.13 -5.04
C GLY A 37 8.51 -10.89 -4.85
N LYS A 38 9.36 -11.84 -5.26
CA LYS A 38 10.82 -11.69 -5.23
C LYS A 38 11.30 -10.58 -6.15
N LEU A 39 10.77 -10.50 -7.37
CA LEU A 39 11.09 -9.46 -8.35
C LEU A 39 10.79 -8.07 -7.78
N VAL A 40 9.54 -7.84 -7.34
CA VAL A 40 9.11 -6.55 -6.79
C VAL A 40 9.90 -6.19 -5.51
N ARG A 41 10.16 -7.18 -4.63
CA ARG A 41 11.00 -6.96 -3.44
C ARG A 41 12.41 -6.48 -3.82
N GLN A 42 13.06 -7.15 -4.77
CA GLN A 42 14.42 -6.78 -5.19
C GLN A 42 14.45 -5.38 -5.79
N ARG A 43 13.47 -5.04 -6.63
CA ARG A 43 13.35 -3.70 -7.21
C ARG A 43 13.10 -2.64 -6.13
N ALA A 44 12.22 -2.90 -5.17
CA ALA A 44 11.96 -2.00 -4.05
C ALA A 44 13.21 -1.77 -3.17
N GLN A 45 14.00 -2.81 -2.93
CA GLN A 45 15.29 -2.70 -2.24
C GLN A 45 16.28 -1.86 -3.05
N MET A 46 16.37 -2.07 -4.37
CA MET A 46 17.23 -1.27 -5.24
C MET A 46 16.82 0.20 -5.24
N ASN A 47 15.52 0.51 -5.30
CA ASN A 47 15.01 1.88 -5.28
C ASN A 47 15.49 2.65 -4.04
N ILE A 48 15.43 2.05 -2.84
CA ILE A 48 15.96 2.68 -1.62
C ILE A 48 17.49 2.76 -1.64
N ALA A 49 18.16 1.68 -2.04
CA ALA A 49 19.62 1.62 -2.01
C ALA A 49 20.26 2.66 -2.95
N LEU A 50 19.66 2.87 -4.11
CA LEU A 50 20.19 3.74 -5.16
C LEU A 50 19.71 5.19 -5.04
N ALA A 51 18.46 5.43 -4.60
CA ALA A 51 17.92 6.79 -4.53
C ALA A 51 18.68 7.68 -3.54
N ARG A 52 19.29 7.10 -2.49
CA ARG A 52 20.04 7.88 -1.47
C ARG A 52 19.24 9.06 -0.89
N GLY A 53 17.91 8.93 -0.81
CA GLY A 53 16.99 9.98 -0.34
C GLY A 53 16.38 10.87 -1.42
N GLN A 54 16.70 10.65 -2.70
CA GLN A 54 16.01 11.27 -3.84
C GLN A 54 14.54 10.82 -3.90
N ASP A 55 13.71 11.61 -4.60
CA ASP A 55 12.28 11.36 -4.79
C ASP A 55 11.47 11.18 -3.48
N SER A 56 11.95 11.77 -2.38
CA SER A 56 11.35 11.63 -1.04
C SER A 56 11.34 10.20 -0.49
N TYR A 57 12.14 9.31 -1.05
CA TYR A 57 12.39 7.98 -0.48
C TYR A 57 13.13 8.08 0.86
N PRO A 58 13.00 7.07 1.73
CA PRO A 58 13.76 7.03 2.96
C PRO A 58 15.26 6.94 2.67
N VAL A 59 16.08 7.66 3.46
CA VAL A 59 17.53 7.53 3.40
C VAL A 59 17.94 6.21 4.04
N ASN A 60 18.69 5.40 3.29
CA ASN A 60 19.28 4.19 3.83
C ASN A 60 20.53 4.52 4.66
N ARG A 61 20.45 4.38 6.00
CA ARG A 61 21.58 4.63 6.92
C ARG A 61 22.29 3.35 7.36
N THR A 62 21.53 2.35 7.78
CA THR A 62 22.06 1.12 8.40
C THR A 62 21.82 -0.14 7.57
N GLY A 63 21.07 -0.05 6.46
CA GLY A 63 20.61 -1.22 5.71
C GLY A 63 19.36 -1.90 6.29
N GLU A 64 18.93 -1.52 7.49
CA GLU A 64 17.84 -2.22 8.18
C GLU A 64 16.51 -2.13 7.44
N LEU A 65 16.19 -0.95 6.89
CA LEU A 65 15.00 -0.78 6.06
C LEU A 65 15.05 -1.70 4.83
N LEU A 66 16.21 -1.86 4.19
CA LEU A 66 16.35 -2.76 3.05
C LEU A 66 16.08 -4.21 3.44
N GLY A 67 16.67 -4.66 4.56
CA GLY A 67 16.48 -6.01 5.09
C GLY A 67 15.04 -6.29 5.50
N SER A 68 14.32 -5.27 5.97
CA SER A 68 12.91 -5.39 6.37
C SER A 68 11.95 -5.65 5.21
N ILE A 69 12.27 -5.21 3.99
CA ILE A 69 11.37 -5.34 2.83
C ILE A 69 11.31 -6.81 2.41
N ASN A 70 10.15 -7.41 2.58
CA ASN A 70 9.95 -8.81 2.21
C ASN A 70 8.60 -9.03 1.52
N PHE A 71 8.41 -10.23 0.98
CA PHE A 71 7.16 -10.63 0.38
C PHE A 71 6.53 -11.81 1.13
N LYS A 72 5.20 -11.84 1.21
CA LYS A 72 4.43 -12.94 1.79
C LYS A 72 3.32 -13.35 0.83
N VAL A 73 3.32 -14.61 0.46
CA VAL A 73 2.23 -15.22 -0.32
C VAL A 73 1.09 -15.60 0.63
N SER A 74 -0.15 -15.32 0.23
CA SER A 74 -1.35 -15.65 0.99
C SER A 74 -1.51 -17.17 1.19
N ARG A 75 -2.34 -17.57 2.16
CA ARG A 75 -2.63 -19.00 2.40
C ARG A 75 -3.35 -19.66 1.20
N SER A 76 -4.22 -18.92 0.52
CA SER A 76 -4.90 -19.38 -0.69
C SER A 76 -3.90 -19.55 -1.85
N GLY A 77 -2.83 -18.76 -1.88
CA GLY A 77 -1.80 -18.81 -2.92
C GLY A 77 -2.03 -17.81 -4.04
N PHE A 78 -3.18 -17.14 -4.11
CA PHE A 78 -3.59 -16.24 -5.19
C PHE A 78 -3.32 -14.76 -4.89
N MET A 79 -2.43 -14.46 -3.96
CA MET A 79 -2.04 -13.09 -3.63
C MET A 79 -0.63 -13.10 -3.07
N VAL A 80 0.16 -12.09 -3.43
CA VAL A 80 1.44 -11.79 -2.82
C VAL A 80 1.44 -10.34 -2.32
N LYS A 81 1.86 -10.14 -1.07
CA LYS A 81 2.03 -8.82 -0.46
C LYS A 81 3.51 -8.53 -0.34
N VAL A 82 3.95 -7.35 -0.76
CA VAL A 82 5.30 -6.81 -0.47
C VAL A 82 5.15 -5.71 0.57
N ALA A 83 5.91 -5.81 1.66
CA ALA A 83 5.88 -4.83 2.74
C ALA A 83 7.14 -4.92 3.61
N PRO A 84 7.44 -3.90 4.43
CA PRO A 84 8.41 -4.00 5.51
C PRO A 84 7.87 -4.92 6.63
N TYR A 85 8.73 -5.79 7.15
CA TYR A 85 8.46 -6.66 8.29
C TYR A 85 9.49 -6.43 9.39
N MET A 86 9.09 -6.64 10.64
CA MET A 86 10.01 -6.58 11.78
C MET A 86 11.09 -7.66 11.62
N THR A 87 12.35 -7.25 11.78
CA THR A 87 13.52 -8.14 11.80
C THR A 87 14.03 -8.25 13.24
N SER A 88 14.97 -9.17 13.48
CA SER A 88 15.65 -9.30 14.78
C SER A 88 16.51 -8.08 15.14
N SER A 89 16.95 -7.32 14.13
CA SER A 89 17.81 -6.14 14.29
C SER A 89 16.99 -4.88 14.61
N MET A 90 15.65 -4.95 14.52
CA MET A 90 14.74 -3.87 14.87
C MET A 90 14.23 -4.06 16.30
N GLY A 91 14.58 -3.16 17.21
CA GLY A 91 14.02 -3.16 18.57
C GLY A 91 12.51 -2.88 18.59
N GLU A 92 12.01 -2.09 17.63
CA GLU A 92 10.59 -1.80 17.46
C GLU A 92 10.21 -1.82 15.98
N TYR A 93 9.02 -2.32 15.66
CA TYR A 93 8.49 -2.29 14.30
C TYR A 93 8.06 -0.86 13.94
N TYR A 94 8.94 -0.12 13.28
CA TYR A 94 8.66 1.25 12.85
C TYR A 94 8.95 1.48 11.36
N PRO A 95 8.16 0.91 10.42
CA PRO A 95 8.24 1.28 9.02
C PRO A 95 7.46 2.56 8.79
N ALA A 96 7.83 3.66 9.45
CA ALA A 96 7.14 4.93 9.26
C ALA A 96 7.46 5.49 7.88
N TYR A 97 6.56 5.20 6.94
CA TYR A 97 6.60 5.76 5.61
C TYR A 97 5.25 6.37 5.25
N LEU A 98 5.26 7.69 5.02
CA LEU A 98 4.06 8.50 4.82
C LEU A 98 3.78 8.69 3.34
N HIS A 99 3.41 7.61 2.65
CA HIS A 99 3.06 7.68 1.23
C HIS A 99 1.91 8.66 0.96
N TYR A 100 0.85 8.64 1.78
CA TYR A 100 -0.30 9.54 1.63
C TYR A 100 -0.15 10.87 2.38
N GLY A 101 0.99 11.10 3.04
CA GLY A 101 1.23 12.30 3.85
C GLY A 101 0.32 12.40 5.08
N VAL A 102 0.35 13.56 5.73
CA VAL A 102 -0.51 13.91 6.89
C VAL A 102 -1.10 15.28 6.64
N ARG A 103 -2.43 15.40 6.62
CA ARG A 103 -3.13 16.69 6.44
C ARG A 103 -2.96 17.59 7.67
N LEU A 104 -2.91 18.90 7.45
CA LEU A 104 -2.92 19.88 8.53
C LEU A 104 -4.33 20.03 9.10
N GLY A 105 -4.53 19.53 10.31
CA GLY A 105 -5.80 19.68 11.03
C GLY A 105 -5.99 18.65 12.14
N SER A 106 -6.25 19.12 13.36
CA SER A 106 -6.65 18.25 14.48
C SER A 106 -8.02 17.64 14.23
N ARG A 107 -8.38 16.47 14.79
CA ARG A 107 -9.72 15.84 14.65
C ARG A 107 -10.86 16.81 15.02
N ILE A 108 -12.07 16.66 14.44
CA ILE A 108 -13.18 17.58 14.77
C ILE A 108 -13.55 17.27 16.22
N LYS A 109 -13.18 18.16 17.14
CA LYS A 109 -13.50 18.02 18.56
C LYS A 109 -15.00 18.19 18.77
N LYS A 110 -15.50 17.74 19.91
CA LYS A 110 -16.86 18.09 20.37
C LYS A 110 -16.92 19.60 20.64
N LEU A 111 -18.11 20.19 20.57
CA LEU A 111 -18.31 21.58 21.01
C LEU A 111 -18.06 21.67 22.51
N ALA A 112 -17.55 22.81 22.99
CA ALA A 112 -17.56 23.09 24.41
C ALA A 112 -19.02 23.24 24.90
N PRO A 113 -19.32 22.97 26.18
CA PRO A 113 -20.66 23.19 26.73
C PRO A 113 -21.15 24.61 26.45
N GLY A 114 -22.37 24.75 25.93
CA GLY A 114 -22.98 26.05 25.61
C GLY A 114 -22.74 26.59 24.19
N GLU A 115 -21.80 26.04 23.42
CA GLU A 115 -21.53 26.49 22.03
C GLU A 115 -22.50 25.93 20.98
N GLY A 116 -23.25 24.88 21.33
CA GLY A 116 -24.18 24.16 20.46
C GLY A 116 -25.64 24.49 20.75
N ARG A 117 -26.53 23.81 20.01
CA ARG A 117 -27.98 23.98 20.15
C ARG A 117 -28.55 23.04 21.21
N GLY A 118 -29.28 23.63 22.17
CA GLY A 118 -30.04 22.95 23.21
C GLY A 118 -29.18 22.18 24.22
N LYS A 119 -29.83 21.48 25.14
CA LYS A 119 -29.18 20.64 26.18
C LYS A 119 -28.22 19.58 25.61
N SER A 120 -28.47 19.13 24.37
CA SER A 120 -27.63 18.14 23.66
C SER A 120 -26.35 18.71 23.04
N ASN A 121 -26.11 20.03 23.12
CA ASN A 121 -24.93 20.70 22.56
C ASN A 121 -24.68 20.37 21.07
N ARG A 122 -25.76 20.31 20.27
CA ARG A 122 -25.70 19.83 18.88
C ARG A 122 -25.21 20.94 17.94
N ARG A 123 -24.37 20.59 16.97
CA ARG A 123 -23.93 21.53 15.91
C ARG A 123 -25.12 21.99 15.06
N ARG A 124 -25.04 23.21 14.50
CA ARG A 124 -25.98 23.67 13.47
C ARG A 124 -25.89 22.76 12.24
N SER A 125 -26.99 22.63 11.49
CA SER A 125 -26.97 21.95 10.19
C SER A 125 -25.90 22.59 9.29
N GLY A 126 -25.18 21.78 8.51
CA GLY A 126 -24.09 22.24 7.64
C GLY A 126 -22.77 22.62 8.32
N ALA A 127 -22.76 22.95 9.63
CA ALA A 127 -21.53 23.41 10.31
C ALA A 127 -20.42 22.34 10.33
N ARG A 128 -20.78 21.05 10.43
CA ARG A 128 -19.79 19.96 10.33
C ARG A 128 -19.22 19.85 8.92
N ALA A 129 -20.06 19.95 7.89
CA ALA A 129 -19.63 19.89 6.50
C ALA A 129 -18.69 21.06 6.16
N ALA A 130 -18.98 22.26 6.65
CA ALA A 130 -18.11 23.43 6.52
C ALA A 130 -16.74 23.20 7.18
N LEU A 131 -16.69 22.63 8.39
CA LEU A 131 -15.42 22.28 9.07
C LEU A 131 -14.62 21.21 8.31
N VAL A 132 -15.29 20.22 7.72
CA VAL A 132 -14.64 19.21 6.87
C VAL A 132 -14.09 19.85 5.60
N SER A 133 -14.86 20.74 4.96
CA SER A 133 -14.41 21.48 3.76
C SER A 133 -13.19 22.34 4.07
N LYS A 134 -13.25 23.14 5.15
CA LYS A 134 -12.13 23.97 5.62
C LYS A 134 -10.88 23.14 5.93
N ARG A 135 -11.03 21.90 6.39
CA ARG A 135 -9.87 20.99 6.55
C ARG A 135 -9.25 20.56 5.24
N LYS A 136 -10.05 20.30 4.21
CA LYS A 136 -9.52 19.94 2.89
C LYS A 136 -8.66 21.07 2.31
N SER A 137 -8.93 22.33 2.68
CA SER A 137 -8.14 23.49 2.27
C SER A 137 -6.94 23.82 3.17
N ASN A 138 -6.80 23.21 4.36
CA ASN A 138 -5.74 23.56 5.32
C ASN A 138 -4.32 23.10 4.92
N GLY A 139 -4.12 22.48 3.74
CA GLY A 139 -2.80 22.01 3.30
C GLY A 139 -2.28 20.76 4.02
N TRP A 140 -0.97 20.54 3.96
CA TRP A 140 -0.27 19.36 4.49
C TRP A 140 0.53 19.72 5.75
N ARG A 141 0.46 18.85 6.77
CA ARG A 141 1.39 18.85 7.91
C ARG A 141 2.70 18.14 7.54
N ILE A 142 2.58 17.04 6.81
CA ILE A 142 3.68 16.32 6.17
C ILE A 142 3.19 15.98 4.77
N GLU A 143 3.96 16.34 3.75
CA GLU A 143 3.60 16.08 2.36
C GLU A 143 3.64 14.57 2.06
N PRO A 144 2.78 14.08 1.15
CA PRO A 144 2.90 12.75 0.57
C PRO A 144 4.31 12.49 0.04
N ARG A 145 4.82 11.29 0.28
CA ARG A 145 6.09 10.82 -0.28
C ARG A 145 5.79 9.90 -1.46
N ALA A 146 6.74 9.77 -2.39
CA ALA A 146 6.72 8.71 -3.38
C ALA A 146 6.65 7.32 -2.70
N ASN A 147 6.62 6.19 -3.40
CA ASN A 147 6.64 4.91 -2.70
C ASN A 147 7.44 3.89 -3.44
N TYR A 148 8.67 3.67 -2.94
CA TYR A 148 9.62 2.73 -3.48
C TYR A 148 9.07 1.31 -3.73
N MET A 149 8.03 0.85 -3.02
CA MET A 149 7.38 -0.44 -3.29
C MET A 149 6.30 -0.34 -4.38
N SER A 150 5.49 0.73 -4.36
CA SER A 150 4.50 1.00 -5.41
C SER A 150 5.19 1.24 -6.75
N ASP A 151 6.23 2.06 -6.76
CA ASP A 151 7.02 2.39 -7.93
C ASP A 151 7.74 1.13 -8.44
N ALA A 152 8.27 0.28 -7.55
CA ALA A 152 8.82 -1.01 -7.93
C ALA A 152 7.80 -1.96 -8.56
N LEU A 153 6.55 -1.96 -8.06
CA LEU A 153 5.46 -2.75 -8.63
C LEU A 153 5.07 -2.23 -10.01
N GLN A 154 5.01 -0.91 -10.17
CA GLN A 154 4.66 -0.25 -11.43
C GLN A 154 5.74 -0.48 -12.50
N ASP A 155 7.00 -0.28 -12.14
CA ASP A 155 8.19 -0.55 -12.98
C ASP A 155 8.22 -2.01 -13.45
N SER A 156 7.87 -2.94 -12.55
CA SER A 156 7.91 -4.38 -12.82
C SER A 156 6.58 -4.92 -13.35
N SER A 157 5.61 -4.05 -13.68
CA SER A 157 4.22 -4.47 -13.89
C SER A 157 4.04 -5.35 -15.12
N SER A 158 4.79 -5.11 -16.20
CA SER A 158 4.82 -5.95 -17.40
C SER A 158 5.32 -7.35 -17.08
N ASP A 159 6.45 -7.45 -16.39
CA ASP A 159 7.07 -8.72 -16.01
C ASP A 159 6.21 -9.51 -15.04
N VAL A 160 5.62 -8.84 -14.04
CA VAL A 160 4.69 -9.45 -13.09
C VAL A 160 3.48 -10.00 -13.83
N ARG A 161 2.88 -9.24 -14.75
CA ARG A 161 1.77 -9.73 -15.58
C ARG A 161 2.19 -10.93 -16.41
N ALA A 162 3.32 -10.87 -17.11
CA ALA A 162 3.81 -11.98 -17.92
C ALA A 162 4.06 -13.25 -17.10
N ILE A 163 4.72 -13.13 -15.94
CA ILE A 163 4.99 -14.25 -15.03
C ILE A 163 3.69 -14.90 -14.55
N LEU A 164 2.73 -14.07 -14.11
CA LEU A 164 1.51 -14.57 -13.51
C LEU A 164 0.53 -15.08 -14.57
N SER A 165 0.26 -14.35 -15.64
CA SER A 165 -0.65 -14.81 -16.70
C SER A 165 -0.21 -16.15 -17.29
N ARG A 166 1.09 -16.32 -17.55
CA ARG A 166 1.63 -17.61 -17.99
C ARG A 166 1.42 -18.71 -16.96
N ALA A 167 1.74 -18.44 -15.69
CA ALA A 167 1.62 -19.44 -14.65
C ALA A 167 0.17 -19.84 -14.36
N PHE A 168 -0.78 -18.91 -14.47
CA PHE A 168 -2.19 -19.21 -14.33
C PHE A 168 -2.68 -20.07 -15.50
N ALA A 169 -2.28 -19.77 -16.73
CA ALA A 169 -2.57 -20.61 -17.89
C ALA A 169 -1.97 -22.03 -17.74
N ASP A 170 -0.69 -22.13 -17.33
CA ASP A 170 0.01 -23.42 -17.13
C ASP A 170 -0.51 -24.23 -15.92
N ALA A 171 -1.25 -23.58 -15.01
CA ALA A 171 -1.82 -24.18 -13.82
C ALA A 171 -3.28 -24.62 -14.00
N LEU A 172 -3.94 -24.21 -15.10
CA LEU A 172 -5.22 -24.76 -15.51
C LEU A 172 -5.00 -26.20 -15.98
N GLY A 173 -5.71 -27.13 -15.37
CA GLY A 173 -5.66 -28.56 -15.66
C GLY A 173 -7.02 -29.18 -15.42
#